data_AF-W3XSB2-F1
#
_entry.id   AF-W3XSB2-F1
#
_cell.length_a   1.000
_cell.length_b   1.000
_cell.length_c   1.000
_cell.angle_alpha   90.00
_cell.angle_beta   90.00
_cell.angle_gamma   90.00
#
_symmetry.space_group_name_H-M   'P 1'
#
loop_
_entity.id
_entity.type
_entity.pdbx_description
1 polymer ?
#
loop_
_entity_poly.entity_id
_entity_poly.type
_entity_poly.pdbx_seq_one_letter_code
_entity_poly.pdbx_strand_id
1 'polypeptide(L)'
;MKGSRLPNTQTLLSIFSISILAIIVVFFLRSDIPYTPTLTVKSHLIQDYHHIVQDVEKSSIVMNFREHAEFKNLSHEYDIYWKNTRPPNGGYFAWLDETGTRRRDGISMFHQLHCLVMLREAMQGLGEEIQSLKAMRRDTAHEDHAMHTEHDDLHWLHCFDYLRQAILCNADSTFEPHLMNSNGKDIVDGMIERDCKDWSLLYKASEKSDFQSLVLDNE
;
A
#
# COMPACT_ATOMS: atom_id res chain seq x y z
N MET A 1 -32.94 5.77 -70.73
CA MET A 1 -32.06 5.35 -69.61
C MET A 1 -30.95 6.38 -69.49
N LYS A 2 -30.99 7.26 -68.47
CA LYS A 2 -29.98 8.32 -68.27
C LYS A 2 -28.80 7.70 -67.52
N GLY A 3 -27.65 7.55 -68.19
CA GLY A 3 -26.44 7.01 -67.58
C GLY A 3 -25.87 8.01 -66.57
N SER A 4 -25.81 7.61 -65.30
CA SER A 4 -25.12 8.36 -64.25
C SER A 4 -23.61 8.33 -64.54
N ARG A 5 -22.99 9.49 -64.76
CA ARG A 5 -21.53 9.61 -64.81
C ARG A 5 -20.98 9.32 -63.42
N LEU A 6 -20.11 8.32 -63.32
CA LEU A 6 -19.32 8.08 -62.13
C LEU A 6 -18.41 9.29 -61.86
N PRO A 7 -18.30 9.75 -60.60
CA PRO A 7 -17.43 10.86 -60.24
C PRO A 7 -15.97 10.53 -60.56
N ASN A 8 -15.25 11.50 -61.13
CA ASN A 8 -13.82 11.35 -61.43
C ASN A 8 -13.02 11.17 -60.12
N THR A 9 -11.88 10.50 -60.18
CA THR A 9 -11.00 10.23 -59.05
C THR A 9 -10.62 11.50 -58.29
N GLN A 10 -10.45 12.63 -59.00
CA GLN A 10 -10.23 13.95 -58.37
C GLN A 10 -11.39 14.40 -57.48
N THR A 11 -12.65 14.22 -57.92
CA THR A 11 -13.81 14.58 -57.09
C THR A 11 -13.94 13.71 -55.85
N LEU A 12 -13.57 12.43 -55.92
CA LEU A 12 -13.57 11.53 -54.77
C LEU A 12 -12.49 11.91 -53.75
N LEU A 13 -11.28 12.26 -54.21
CA LEU A 13 -10.19 12.72 -53.35
C LEU A 13 -10.52 14.04 -52.63
N SER A 14 -11.17 14.97 -53.33
CA SER A 14 -11.62 16.24 -52.73
C SER A 14 -12.67 16.03 -51.64
N ILE A 15 -13.66 15.15 -51.88
CA ILE A 15 -14.70 14.84 -50.87
C ILE A 15 -14.08 14.20 -49.63
N PHE A 16 -13.14 13.27 -49.81
CA PHE A 16 -12.44 12.61 -48.70
C PHE A 16 -11.62 13.60 -47.87
N SER A 17 -10.91 14.51 -48.54
CA SER A 17 -10.10 15.55 -47.89
C SER A 17 -10.95 16.51 -47.06
N ILE A 18 -12.11 16.95 -47.59
CA ILE A 18 -13.05 17.83 -46.89
C ILE A 18 -13.66 17.12 -45.67
N SER A 19 -13.97 15.83 -45.80
CA SER A 19 -14.54 15.04 -44.71
C SER A 19 -13.55 14.87 -43.55
N ILE A 20 -12.27 14.63 -43.85
CA ILE A 20 -11.20 14.57 -42.85
C ILE A 20 -11.05 15.92 -42.14
N LEU A 21 -11.02 17.02 -42.89
CA LEU A 21 -10.90 18.36 -42.32
C LEU A 21 -12.08 18.70 -41.39
N ALA A 22 -13.30 18.32 -41.78
CA ALA A 22 -14.48 18.51 -40.95
C ALA A 22 -14.41 17.71 -39.64
N ILE A 23 -13.93 16.46 -39.69
CA ILE A 23 -13.73 15.62 -38.49
C ILE A 23 -12.68 16.23 -37.57
N ILE A 24 -11.56 16.70 -38.13
CA ILE A 24 -10.49 17.36 -37.37
C ILE A 24 -11.00 18.64 -36.70
N VAL A 25 -11.76 19.47 -37.42
CA VAL A 25 -12.37 20.69 -36.87
C VAL A 25 -13.37 20.35 -35.75
N VAL A 26 -14.22 19.33 -35.93
CA VAL A 26 -15.14 18.89 -34.87
C VAL A 26 -14.40 18.35 -33.65
N PHE A 27 -13.27 17.66 -33.85
CA PHE A 27 -12.41 17.18 -32.77
C PHE A 27 -11.81 18.35 -31.98
N PHE A 28 -11.28 19.37 -32.67
CA PHE A 28 -10.75 20.58 -32.03
C PHE A 28 -11.84 21.44 -31.36
N LEU A 29 -13.00 21.59 -31.99
CA LEU A 29 -14.14 22.30 -31.39
C LEU A 29 -14.73 21.56 -30.18
N ARG A 30 -14.55 20.24 -30.08
CA ARG A 30 -14.92 19.45 -28.89
C ARG A 30 -13.84 19.43 -27.82
N SER A 31 -12.56 19.55 -28.17
CA SER A 31 -11.48 19.64 -27.18
C SER A 31 -11.51 20.96 -26.39
N ASP A 32 -12.14 22.00 -26.96
CA ASP A 32 -12.24 23.34 -26.35
C ASP A 32 -13.55 23.58 -25.59
N ILE A 33 -14.41 22.57 -25.39
CA ILE A 33 -15.54 22.69 -24.46
C ILE A 33 -15.02 22.38 -23.06
N PRO A 34 -14.77 23.37 -22.18
CA PRO A 34 -14.48 23.09 -20.78
C PRO A 34 -15.72 22.42 -20.17
N TYR A 35 -15.65 21.10 -20.01
CA TYR A 35 -16.52 20.38 -19.11
C TYR A 35 -16.27 21.01 -17.74
N THR A 36 -17.22 21.81 -17.26
CA THR A 36 -17.23 22.28 -15.88
C THR A 36 -18.10 21.29 -15.11
N PRO A 37 -17.54 20.19 -14.59
CA PRO A 37 -18.26 19.43 -13.59
C PRO A 37 -18.46 20.37 -12.40
N THR A 38 -19.61 20.29 -11.76
CA THR A 38 -19.92 20.93 -10.48
C THR A 38 -18.78 20.70 -9.49
N LEU A 39 -17.90 21.70 -9.38
CA LEU A 39 -16.57 21.61 -8.76
C LEU A 39 -16.60 21.78 -7.24
N THR A 40 -17.77 22.14 -6.69
CA THR A 40 -17.90 22.63 -5.33
C THR A 40 -17.81 21.53 -4.27
N VAL A 41 -18.27 20.30 -4.55
CA VAL A 41 -18.16 19.18 -3.58
C VAL A 41 -16.79 18.50 -3.65
N LYS A 42 -16.22 18.40 -4.86
CA LYS A 42 -14.92 17.79 -5.12
C LYS A 42 -13.77 18.59 -4.52
N SER A 43 -13.87 19.93 -4.54
CA SER A 43 -12.84 20.80 -3.95
C SER A 43 -12.76 20.64 -2.43
N HIS A 44 -13.87 20.64 -1.70
CA HIS A 44 -13.85 20.59 -0.24
C HIS A 44 -13.33 19.26 0.32
N LEU A 45 -13.74 18.11 -0.25
CA LEU A 45 -13.28 16.80 0.23
C LEU A 45 -11.81 16.50 -0.12
N ILE A 46 -11.37 16.86 -1.33
CA ILE A 46 -9.94 16.78 -1.70
C ILE A 46 -9.12 17.73 -0.84
N GLN A 47 -9.68 18.88 -0.48
CA GLN A 47 -8.99 19.86 0.35
C GLN A 47 -8.86 19.38 1.81
N ASP A 48 -9.92 18.86 2.42
CA ASP A 48 -9.84 18.26 3.76
C ASP A 48 -8.85 17.08 3.80
N TYR A 49 -8.86 16.25 2.75
CA TYR A 49 -7.88 15.19 2.53
C TYR A 49 -6.44 15.73 2.45
N HIS A 50 -6.22 16.75 1.62
CA HIS A 50 -4.91 17.32 1.38
C HIS A 50 -4.36 17.97 2.65
N HIS A 51 -5.22 18.58 3.46
CA HIS A 51 -4.85 19.13 4.76
C HIS A 51 -4.36 18.04 5.72
N ILE A 52 -5.06 16.90 5.83
CA ILE A 52 -4.63 15.79 6.69
C ILE A 52 -3.25 15.25 6.26
N VAL A 53 -3.04 15.02 4.96
CA VAL A 53 -1.74 14.52 4.47
C VAL A 53 -0.63 15.54 4.74
N GLN A 54 -0.87 16.82 4.47
CA GLN A 54 0.09 17.89 4.75
C GLN A 54 0.40 18.02 6.24
N ASP A 55 -0.62 17.88 7.09
CA ASP A 55 -0.45 17.93 8.54
C ASP A 55 0.41 16.76 9.01
N VAL A 56 0.20 15.54 8.48
CA VAL A 56 1.04 14.38 8.78
C VAL A 56 2.48 14.60 8.31
N GLU A 57 2.68 15.04 7.07
CA GLU A 57 4.01 15.30 6.49
C GLU A 57 4.81 16.37 7.25
N LYS A 58 4.11 17.36 7.83
CA LYS A 58 4.72 18.42 8.65
C LYS A 58 4.81 18.07 10.12
N SER A 59 4.06 17.06 10.57
CA SER A 59 4.06 16.63 11.96
C SER A 59 5.34 15.86 12.29
N SER A 60 5.76 15.97 13.55
CA SER A 60 6.83 15.16 14.08
C SER A 60 6.53 14.84 15.54
N ILE A 61 6.66 13.57 15.90
CA ILE A 61 6.61 13.10 17.27
C ILE A 61 7.88 12.33 17.58
N VAL A 62 8.38 12.45 18.80
CA VAL A 62 9.52 11.64 19.26
C VAL A 62 8.98 10.29 19.72
N MET A 63 9.33 9.24 18.99
CA MET A 63 9.02 7.86 19.37
C MET A 63 10.28 7.17 19.89
N ASN A 64 10.27 6.81 21.17
CA ASN A 64 11.37 6.04 21.77
C ASN A 64 11.13 4.55 21.53
N PHE A 65 12.03 3.93 20.75
CA PHE A 65 11.96 2.50 20.48
C PHE A 65 12.34 1.73 21.74
N ARG A 66 11.50 0.79 22.13
CA ARG A 66 11.70 -0.07 23.29
C ARG A 66 11.05 -1.42 23.05
N GLU A 67 11.41 -2.39 23.88
CA GLU A 67 10.81 -3.71 23.80
C GLU A 67 9.41 -3.73 24.41
N HIS A 68 8.48 -4.40 23.73
CA HIS A 68 7.12 -4.65 24.20
C HIS A 68 6.84 -6.15 24.22
N ALA A 69 6.68 -6.74 25.40
CA ALA A 69 6.49 -8.19 25.57
C ALA A 69 5.25 -8.71 24.83
N GLU A 70 4.20 -7.90 24.79
CA GLU A 70 2.94 -8.20 24.10
C GLU A 70 3.09 -8.31 22.57
N PHE A 71 4.14 -7.72 22.00
CA PHE A 71 4.46 -7.78 20.56
C PHE A 71 5.69 -8.66 20.26
N LYS A 72 6.21 -9.37 21.25
CA LYS A 72 7.38 -10.27 21.14
C LYS A 72 7.02 -11.74 21.34
N ASN A 73 5.83 -12.17 20.88
CA ASN A 73 5.36 -13.53 21.08
C ASN A 73 4.36 -13.99 20.00
N LEU A 74 4.19 -15.32 19.90
CA LEU A 74 3.17 -15.99 19.08
C LEU A 74 2.00 -16.56 19.90
N SER A 75 1.95 -16.31 21.21
CA SER A 75 0.86 -16.84 22.02
C SER A 75 -0.46 -16.20 21.60
N HIS A 76 -1.48 -17.04 21.41
CA HIS A 76 -2.84 -16.59 21.11
C HIS A 76 -3.43 -15.70 22.23
N GLU A 77 -2.86 -15.75 23.44
CA GLU A 77 -3.20 -14.84 24.55
C GLU A 77 -3.05 -13.36 24.16
N TYR A 78 -2.12 -13.04 23.26
CA TYR A 78 -1.80 -11.66 22.88
C TYR A 78 -2.45 -11.22 21.57
N ASP A 79 -3.29 -12.04 20.96
CA ASP A 79 -3.94 -11.72 19.67
C ASP A 79 -4.77 -10.43 19.74
N ILE A 80 -5.30 -10.10 20.92
CA ILE A 80 -6.04 -8.86 21.13
C ILE A 80 -5.17 -7.60 20.96
N TYR A 81 -3.90 -7.64 21.39
CA TYR A 81 -2.98 -6.50 21.22
C TYR A 81 -2.66 -6.30 19.74
N TRP A 82 -2.44 -7.39 19.01
CA TRP A 82 -2.20 -7.38 17.57
C TRP A 82 -3.42 -6.90 16.78
N LYS A 83 -4.63 -7.36 17.14
CA LYS A 83 -5.89 -6.90 16.56
C LYS A 83 -6.11 -5.40 16.75
N ASN A 84 -5.71 -4.87 17.92
CA ASN A 84 -5.89 -3.46 18.29
C ASN A 84 -4.79 -2.53 17.76
N THR A 85 -3.84 -3.03 16.97
CA THR A 85 -2.89 -2.17 16.25
C THR A 85 -3.56 -1.30 15.18
N ARG A 86 -4.81 -1.61 14.80
CA ARG A 86 -5.60 -0.86 13.83
C ARG A 86 -6.90 -0.36 14.46
N PRO A 87 -7.45 0.78 13.99
CA PRO A 87 -8.72 1.29 14.46
C PRO A 87 -9.89 0.33 14.10
N PRO A 88 -11.04 0.43 14.80
CA PRO A 88 -12.18 -0.48 14.58
C PRO A 88 -12.73 -0.51 13.15
N ASN A 89 -12.54 0.58 12.39
CA ASN A 89 -12.91 0.66 10.98
C ASN A 89 -11.86 0.01 10.05
N GLY A 90 -10.87 -0.71 10.57
CA GLY A 90 -9.86 -1.44 9.80
C GLY A 90 -8.69 -0.60 9.28
N GLY A 91 -8.69 0.71 9.54
CA GLY A 91 -7.69 1.64 9.00
C GLY A 91 -8.09 2.26 7.65
N TYR A 92 -9.38 2.22 7.32
CA TYR A 92 -9.90 2.81 6.08
C TYR A 92 -10.30 4.27 6.24
N PHE A 93 -10.09 5.06 5.20
CA PHE A 93 -10.63 6.41 5.08
C PHE A 93 -11.87 6.40 4.18
N ALA A 94 -13.00 6.88 4.69
CA ALA A 94 -14.25 6.89 3.95
C ALA A 94 -14.51 8.27 3.33
N TRP A 95 -14.91 8.29 2.06
CA TRP A 95 -15.25 9.50 1.31
C TRP A 95 -16.48 9.27 0.43
N LEU A 96 -17.04 10.32 -0.17
CA LEU A 96 -18.15 10.24 -1.13
C LEU A 96 -17.64 10.62 -2.51
N ASP A 97 -17.93 9.78 -3.51
CA ASP A 97 -17.64 10.14 -4.90
C ASP A 97 -18.66 11.15 -5.45
N GLU A 98 -18.45 11.56 -6.71
CA GLU A 98 -19.27 12.56 -7.40
C GLU A 98 -20.75 12.16 -7.54
N THR A 99 -21.07 10.87 -7.40
CA THR A 99 -22.45 10.37 -7.42
C THR A 99 -23.09 10.33 -6.03
N GLY A 100 -22.34 10.70 -4.98
CA GLY A 100 -22.72 10.52 -3.58
C GLY A 100 -22.54 9.08 -3.11
N THR A 101 -21.88 8.22 -3.88
CA THR A 101 -21.62 6.84 -3.48
C THR A 101 -20.47 6.83 -2.48
N ARG A 102 -20.66 6.13 -1.35
CA ARG A 102 -19.63 5.99 -0.33
C ARG A 102 -18.51 5.10 -0.82
N ARG A 103 -17.31 5.66 -0.86
CA ARG A 103 -16.05 5.00 -1.16
C ARG A 103 -15.19 4.89 0.09
N ARG A 104 -14.19 4.03 0.01
CA ARG A 104 -13.15 3.91 1.02
C ARG A 104 -11.82 3.71 0.33
N ASP A 105 -10.75 4.17 0.97
CA ASP A 105 -9.35 3.86 0.63
C ASP A 105 -8.64 3.32 1.87
N GLY A 106 -7.64 2.45 1.66
CA GLY A 106 -6.72 2.04 2.71
C GLY A 106 -5.73 3.16 3.01
N ILE A 107 -5.28 3.28 4.26
CA ILE A 107 -4.11 4.10 4.59
C ILE A 107 -2.92 3.15 4.73
N SER A 108 -1.82 3.44 4.03
CA SER A 108 -0.65 2.56 3.94
C SER A 108 -0.10 2.12 5.28
N MET A 109 0.02 3.01 6.26
CA MET A 109 0.45 2.65 7.63
C MET A 109 -0.44 1.54 8.25
N PHE A 110 -1.76 1.61 8.09
CA PHE A 110 -2.64 0.55 8.60
C PHE A 110 -2.63 -0.71 7.75
N HIS A 111 -2.40 -0.60 6.43
CA HIS A 111 -2.21 -1.78 5.59
C HIS A 111 -0.91 -2.51 5.93
N GLN A 112 0.19 -1.79 6.20
CA GLN A 112 1.45 -2.36 6.68
C GLN A 112 1.26 -3.10 8.02
N LEU A 113 0.54 -2.51 8.97
CA LEU A 113 0.18 -3.18 10.23
C LEU A 113 -0.69 -4.42 10.00
N HIS A 114 -1.66 -4.35 9.09
CA HIS A 114 -2.47 -5.51 8.72
C HIS A 114 -1.61 -6.66 8.17
N CYS A 115 -0.69 -6.37 7.24
CA CYS A 115 0.23 -7.35 6.69
C CYS A 115 1.13 -7.96 7.76
N LEU A 116 1.62 -7.15 8.70
CA LEU A 116 2.42 -7.63 9.82
C LEU A 116 1.64 -8.59 10.73
N VAL A 117 0.37 -8.30 11.03
CA VAL A 117 -0.52 -9.21 11.76
C VAL A 117 -0.73 -10.52 10.99
N MET A 118 -0.99 -10.45 9.68
CA MET A 118 -1.16 -11.63 8.82
C MET A 118 0.09 -12.53 8.82
N LEU A 119 1.28 -11.93 8.78
CA LEU A 119 2.54 -12.68 8.88
C LEU A 119 2.66 -13.38 10.23
N ARG A 120 2.31 -12.70 11.34
CA ARG A 120 2.31 -13.32 12.66
C ARG A 120 1.33 -14.50 12.72
N GLU A 121 0.11 -14.33 12.22
CA GLU A 121 -0.92 -15.39 12.19
C GLU A 121 -0.47 -16.61 11.38
N ALA A 122 0.20 -16.40 10.24
CA ALA A 122 0.77 -17.48 9.45
C ALA A 122 1.85 -18.26 10.24
N MET A 123 2.66 -17.56 11.03
CA MET A 123 3.68 -18.20 11.89
C MET A 123 3.08 -18.94 13.07
N GLN A 124 1.98 -18.44 13.64
CA GLN A 124 1.20 -19.18 14.64
C GLN A 124 0.70 -20.50 14.05
N GLY A 125 0.04 -20.46 12.90
CA GLY A 125 -0.49 -21.65 12.24
C GLY A 125 0.60 -22.68 11.88
N LEU A 126 1.75 -22.22 11.38
CA LEU A 126 2.90 -23.11 11.12
C LEU A 126 3.45 -23.73 12.40
N GLY A 127 3.54 -22.95 13.49
CA GLY A 127 3.98 -23.41 14.79
C GLY A 127 3.09 -24.51 15.36
N GLU A 128 1.78 -24.38 15.20
CA GLU A 128 0.79 -25.38 15.58
C GLU A 128 0.89 -26.66 14.73
N GLU A 129 1.03 -26.50 13.41
CA GLU A 129 1.18 -27.65 12.49
C GLU A 129 2.43 -28.47 12.83
N ILE A 130 3.58 -27.81 13.03
CA ILE A 130 4.84 -28.49 13.41
C ILE A 130 4.68 -29.21 14.75
N GLN A 131 4.02 -28.59 15.74
CA GLN A 131 3.78 -29.22 17.03
C GLN A 131 2.87 -30.46 16.90
N SER A 132 1.81 -30.37 16.09
CA SER A 132 0.93 -31.50 15.82
C SER A 132 1.66 -32.66 15.13
N LEU A 133 2.53 -32.37 14.16
CA LEU A 133 3.35 -33.37 13.47
C LEU A 133 4.36 -34.04 14.41
N LYS A 134 4.96 -33.29 15.33
CA LYS A 134 5.85 -33.83 16.38
C LYS A 134 5.10 -34.70 17.38
N ALA A 135 3.89 -34.31 17.78
CA ALA A 135 3.04 -35.10 18.65
C ALA A 135 2.67 -36.45 18.00
N MET A 136 2.38 -36.48 16.70
CA MET A 136 2.11 -37.71 15.95
C MET A 136 3.34 -38.62 15.78
N ARG A 137 4.57 -38.08 15.80
CA ARG A 137 5.82 -38.88 15.71
C ARG A 137 6.32 -39.41 17.05
N ARG A 138 5.74 -38.95 18.17
CA ARG A 138 6.19 -39.29 19.53
C ARG A 138 5.85 -40.73 19.95
N ASP A 139 5.06 -41.46 19.18
CA ASP A 139 4.78 -42.88 19.42
C ASP A 139 5.95 -43.81 19.03
N THR A 140 7.02 -43.32 18.36
CA THR A 140 8.11 -44.19 17.86
C THR A 140 9.55 -43.74 18.14
N ALA A 141 9.80 -42.70 18.94
CA ALA A 141 11.18 -42.27 19.22
C ALA A 141 11.39 -41.85 20.68
N HIS A 142 12.35 -42.51 21.32
CA HIS A 142 12.94 -42.10 22.60
C HIS A 142 13.51 -40.68 22.51
N GLU A 143 13.45 -40.01 23.65
CA GLU A 143 13.78 -38.61 23.93
C GLU A 143 15.05 -38.09 23.23
N ASP A 144 14.86 -37.20 22.25
CA ASP A 144 15.79 -36.10 22.05
C ASP A 144 15.18 -34.87 22.72
N HIS A 145 15.83 -34.43 23.79
CA HIS A 145 15.52 -33.17 24.48
C HIS A 145 15.77 -31.99 23.54
N ALA A 146 14.82 -31.68 22.66
CA ALA A 146 14.71 -30.36 22.04
C ALA A 146 14.09 -29.41 23.07
N MET A 147 14.85 -29.12 24.13
CA MET A 147 14.43 -28.27 25.24
C MET A 147 15.48 -27.19 25.50
N HIS A 148 15.10 -25.95 25.15
CA HIS A 148 15.65 -24.66 25.58
C HIS A 148 17.14 -24.40 25.35
N THR A 149 17.45 -23.71 24.24
CA THR A 149 18.50 -22.70 24.27
C THR A 149 17.86 -21.36 24.66
N GLU A 150 17.80 -21.16 25.97
CA GLU A 150 17.36 -19.98 26.76
C GLU A 150 18.06 -18.64 26.41
N HIS A 151 18.72 -18.55 25.26
CA HIS A 151 19.40 -17.34 24.79
C HIS A 151 19.20 -17.04 23.29
N ASP A 152 18.56 -17.96 22.57
CA ASP A 152 18.25 -17.88 21.13
C ASP A 152 16.73 -17.86 20.91
N ASP A 153 16.00 -17.33 21.91
CA ASP A 153 14.55 -17.14 21.89
C ASP A 153 14.18 -16.20 20.74
N LEU A 154 13.96 -16.84 19.59
CA LEU A 154 13.35 -16.34 18.36
C LEU A 154 13.70 -14.87 18.13
N HIS A 155 14.95 -14.58 17.76
CA HIS A 155 15.43 -13.23 17.38
C HIS A 155 14.41 -12.48 16.51
N TRP A 156 13.72 -13.18 15.62
CA TRP A 156 12.71 -12.58 14.76
C TRP A 156 11.44 -12.07 15.48
N LEU A 157 11.12 -12.51 16.70
CA LEU A 157 9.96 -12.00 17.46
C LEU A 157 10.11 -10.55 17.88
N HIS A 158 11.31 -10.11 18.23
CA HIS A 158 11.53 -8.67 18.43
C HIS A 158 11.52 -7.90 17.12
N CYS A 159 11.80 -8.54 15.97
CA CYS A 159 11.63 -7.91 14.66
C CYS A 159 10.17 -7.53 14.40
N PHE A 160 9.20 -8.33 14.86
CA PHE A 160 7.79 -7.99 14.77
C PHE A 160 7.45 -6.70 15.54
N ASP A 161 7.93 -6.56 16.78
CA ASP A 161 7.74 -5.32 17.53
C ASP A 161 8.53 -4.14 16.94
N TYR A 162 9.75 -4.38 16.46
CA TYR A 162 10.55 -3.35 15.77
C TYR A 162 9.85 -2.84 14.51
N LEU A 163 9.35 -3.74 13.64
CA LEU A 163 8.63 -3.38 12.42
C LEU A 163 7.34 -2.62 12.75
N ARG A 164 6.58 -3.05 13.75
CA ARG A 164 5.40 -2.33 14.23
C ARG A 164 5.76 -0.89 14.64
N GLN A 165 6.85 -0.71 15.39
CA GLN A 165 7.32 0.62 15.80
C GLN A 165 7.84 1.44 14.61
N ALA A 166 8.56 0.83 13.66
CA ALA A 166 9.03 1.48 12.45
C ALA A 166 7.88 1.96 11.55
N ILE A 167 6.82 1.16 11.41
CA ILE A 167 5.60 1.54 10.69
C ILE A 167 4.93 2.75 11.35
N LEU A 168 4.78 2.75 12.67
CA LEU A 168 4.21 3.88 13.40
C LEU A 168 5.09 5.14 13.37
N CYS A 169 6.41 4.97 13.40
CA CYS A 169 7.37 6.07 13.36
C CYS A 169 7.41 6.77 11.99
N ASN A 170 7.19 6.02 10.90
CA ASN A 170 7.16 6.60 9.55
C ASN A 170 5.75 7.00 9.09
N ALA A 171 4.71 6.45 9.73
CA ALA A 171 3.30 6.80 9.55
C ALA A 171 2.90 7.11 8.11
N ASP A 172 3.21 6.20 7.17
CA ASP A 172 2.93 6.38 5.74
C ASP A 172 1.43 6.70 5.51
N SER A 173 1.17 7.97 5.19
CA SER A 173 -0.16 8.53 4.96
C SER A 173 -0.66 8.35 3.53
N THR A 174 0.05 7.58 2.71
CA THR A 174 -0.39 7.27 1.35
C THR A 174 -1.73 6.55 1.38
N PHE A 175 -2.61 6.94 0.48
CA PHE A 175 -3.90 6.28 0.30
C PHE A 175 -3.83 5.25 -0.81
N GLU A 176 -4.33 4.07 -0.48
CA GLU A 176 -4.29 2.91 -1.34
C GLU A 176 -5.72 2.60 -1.82
N PRO A 177 -5.96 2.68 -3.14
CA PRO A 177 -7.30 2.54 -3.68
C PRO A 177 -7.82 1.12 -3.49
N HIS A 178 -9.14 0.99 -3.40
CA HIS A 178 -9.79 -0.30 -3.44
C HIS A 178 -9.99 -0.75 -4.90
N LEU A 179 -9.54 -1.96 -5.19
CA LEU A 179 -9.77 -2.64 -6.47
C LEU A 179 -10.63 -3.88 -6.27
N MET A 180 -11.45 -4.18 -7.27
CA MET A 180 -12.11 -5.47 -7.35
C MET A 180 -11.15 -6.43 -8.04
N ASN A 181 -10.75 -7.50 -7.35
CA ASN A 181 -9.96 -8.54 -7.99
C ASN A 181 -10.82 -9.38 -8.95
N SER A 182 -10.20 -10.29 -9.70
CA SER A 182 -10.87 -11.16 -10.67
C SER A 182 -12.02 -12.01 -10.10
N ASN A 183 -12.08 -12.18 -8.78
CA ASN A 183 -13.12 -12.93 -8.08
C ASN A 183 -14.22 -12.02 -7.50
N GLY A 184 -14.20 -10.73 -7.82
CA GLY A 184 -15.16 -9.75 -7.28
C GLY A 184 -14.94 -9.42 -5.81
N LYS A 185 -13.78 -9.76 -5.24
CA LYS A 185 -13.43 -9.40 -3.86
C LYS A 185 -12.77 -8.03 -3.84
N ASP A 186 -13.26 -7.19 -2.94
CA ASP A 186 -12.70 -5.89 -2.61
C ASP A 186 -11.32 -6.08 -1.95
N ILE A 187 -10.27 -5.52 -2.56
CA ILE A 187 -8.90 -5.55 -2.07
C ILE A 187 -8.33 -4.14 -2.03
N VAL A 188 -7.48 -3.87 -1.04
CA VAL A 188 -6.67 -2.65 -1.03
C VAL A 188 -5.47 -2.89 -1.94
N ASP A 189 -5.29 -2.04 -2.95
CA ASP A 189 -4.13 -2.10 -3.83
C ASP A 189 -2.99 -1.24 -3.29
N GLY A 190 -2.05 -1.89 -2.61
CA GLY A 190 -0.83 -1.26 -2.15
C GLY A 190 0.23 -1.08 -3.24
N MET A 191 0.06 -1.68 -4.42
CA MET A 191 1.06 -1.73 -5.50
C MET A 191 0.97 -0.52 -6.43
N ILE A 192 0.95 0.67 -5.83
CA ILE A 192 0.86 1.96 -6.50
C ILE A 192 2.20 2.70 -6.48
N GLU A 193 2.31 3.74 -7.32
CA GLU A 193 3.46 4.65 -7.32
C GLU A 193 3.61 5.38 -5.98
N ARG A 194 4.85 5.63 -5.56
CA ARG A 194 5.21 6.26 -4.27
C ARG A 194 6.36 7.25 -4.45
N ASP A 195 6.29 8.35 -3.72
CA ASP A 195 7.41 9.27 -3.57
C ASP A 195 8.32 8.82 -2.40
N CYS A 196 9.42 8.15 -2.74
CA CYS A 196 10.33 7.56 -1.76
C CYS A 196 11.58 8.40 -1.54
N LYS A 197 12.18 8.29 -0.35
CA LYS A 197 13.56 8.71 -0.13
C LYS A 197 14.49 7.82 -0.96
N ASP A 198 15.55 8.41 -1.53
CA ASP A 198 16.56 7.67 -2.30
C ASP A 198 17.40 6.79 -1.36
N TRP A 199 16.97 5.54 -1.19
CA TRP A 199 17.65 4.54 -0.39
C TRP A 199 19.06 4.20 -0.92
N SER A 200 19.34 4.47 -2.21
CA SER A 200 20.66 4.18 -2.81
C SER A 200 21.77 5.01 -2.16
N LEU A 201 21.43 6.17 -1.60
CA LEU A 201 22.38 7.01 -0.86
C LEU A 201 22.84 6.33 0.44
N LEU A 202 21.92 5.68 1.16
CA LEU A 202 22.25 4.92 2.37
C LEU A 202 23.07 3.67 2.04
N TYR A 203 22.74 2.98 0.94
CA TYR A 203 23.52 1.82 0.47
C TYR A 203 24.96 2.21 0.17
N LYS A 204 25.15 3.26 -0.64
CA LYS A 204 26.49 3.79 -0.97
C LYS A 204 27.26 4.21 0.28
N ALA A 205 26.59 4.88 1.22
CA ALA A 205 27.22 5.30 2.47
C ALA A 205 27.67 4.10 3.33
N SER A 206 26.82 3.08 3.44
CA SER A 206 27.12 1.84 4.17
C SER A 206 28.31 1.10 3.54
N GLU A 207 28.27 0.83 2.23
CA GLU A 207 29.36 0.15 1.53
C GLU A 207 30.68 0.93 1.62
N LYS A 208 30.61 2.27 1.51
CA LYS A 208 31.80 3.11 1.66
C LYS A 208 32.41 3.01 3.06
N SER A 209 31.58 2.83 4.10
CA SER A 209 32.04 2.76 5.48
C SER A 209 32.96 1.57 5.79
N ASP A 210 32.86 0.49 5.01
CA ASP A 210 33.75 -0.69 5.12
C ASP A 210 35.20 -0.36 4.76
N PHE A 211 35.41 0.63 3.89
CA PHE A 211 36.73 1.00 3.36
C PHE A 211 37.24 2.34 3.89
N GLN A 212 36.33 3.18 4.39
CA GLN A 212 36.64 4.47 4.98
C GLN A 212 35.78 4.65 6.23
N SER A 213 36.37 4.40 7.40
CA SER A 213 35.69 4.68 8.67
C SER A 213 35.29 6.15 8.71
N LEU A 214 33.98 6.41 8.76
CA LEU A 214 33.45 7.74 8.96
C LEU A 214 33.68 8.10 10.43
N VAL A 215 34.52 9.10 10.68
CA VAL A 215 34.58 9.72 12.01
C VAL A 215 33.29 10.53 12.15
N LEU A 216 32.44 10.15 13.09
CA LEU A 216 31.29 10.95 13.46
C LEU A 216 31.81 12.14 14.25
N ASP A 217 31.84 13.32 13.62
CA ASP A 217 32.10 14.56 14.32
C ASP A 217 30.91 14.84 15.25
N ASN A 218 31.18 14.89 16.56
CA ASN A 218 30.19 15.26 17.56
C ASN A 218 30.01 16.78 17.53
N GLU A 219 29.11 17.30 16.69
CA GLU A 219 28.53 18.64 16.87
C GLU A 219 27.38 18.63 17.89
#